data_AF-A0A7S0Y228-F1
#
_entry.id   AF-A0A7S0Y228-F1
#
_cell.length_a   1.000
_cell.length_b   1.000
_cell.length_c   1.000
_cell.angle_alpha   90.00
_cell.angle_beta   90.00
_cell.angle_gamma   90.00
#
_symmetry.space_group_name_H-M   'P 1'
#
loop_
_entity.id
_entity.type
_entity.pdbx_description
1 polymer ?
#
loop_
_entity_poly.entity_id
_entity_poly.type
_entity_poly.pdbx_seq_one_letter_code
_entity_poly.pdbx_strand_id
1 'polypeptide(L)'
;AANPIVKLGVVGVRGEGPTWFDLTESYGQDFYLPRVKWLPDNSLVIQIQNRPQTEVKLVRLFPQDGTSKSILVEKSSPHAWVNLHNMFTPLKKAECFIWASERTGYQHLFLYSYDGALVRQLTEGEWMVEDIKSVDEAAGVVYFVGTKDSWLERHLYAVPLAGGGA
;
A
#
# COMPACT_ATOMS: atom_id res chain seq x y z
N ALA A 1 -26.30 -7.14 10.47
CA ALA A 1 -26.60 -6.66 9.11
C ALA A 1 -25.49 -7.08 8.16
N ALA A 2 -25.79 -7.43 6.92
CA ALA A 2 -24.79 -7.76 5.91
C ALA A 2 -24.09 -6.50 5.39
N ASN A 3 -22.82 -6.62 5.00
CA ASN A 3 -22.14 -5.55 4.29
C ASN A 3 -22.70 -5.36 2.87
N PRO A 4 -22.55 -4.17 2.27
CA PRO A 4 -22.82 -3.97 0.85
C PRO A 4 -21.94 -4.88 -0.01
N ILE A 5 -22.51 -5.38 -1.10
CA ILE A 5 -21.74 -6.07 -2.16
C ILE A 5 -21.00 -5.00 -2.97
N VAL A 6 -19.69 -5.18 -3.13
CA VAL A 6 -18.82 -4.20 -3.81
C VAL A 6 -18.40 -4.73 -5.17
N LYS A 7 -18.43 -3.87 -6.19
CA LYS A 7 -17.89 -4.13 -7.54
C LYS A 7 -16.95 -3.01 -7.94
N LEU A 8 -15.94 -3.33 -8.75
CA LEU A 8 -15.00 -2.36 -9.28
C LEU A 8 -15.05 -2.33 -10.80
N GLY A 9 -15.27 -1.15 -11.36
CA GLY A 9 -15.23 -0.90 -12.79
C GLY A 9 -14.34 0.30 -13.09
N VAL A 10 -13.58 0.22 -14.18
CA VAL A 10 -12.75 1.32 -14.69
C VAL A 10 -13.35 1.80 -15.99
N VAL A 11 -13.64 3.10 -16.08
CA VAL A 11 -14.30 3.72 -17.25
C VAL A 11 -13.34 4.69 -17.91
N GLY A 12 -13.23 4.60 -19.24
CA GLY A 12 -12.47 5.57 -20.02
C GLY A 12 -13.16 6.93 -20.03
N VAL A 13 -12.39 8.02 -19.86
CA VAL A 13 -12.93 9.39 -19.82
C VAL A 13 -13.68 9.81 -21.09
N ARG A 14 -13.49 9.10 -22.20
CA ARG A 14 -14.16 9.33 -23.49
C ARG A 14 -15.54 8.64 -23.60
N GLY A 15 -16.01 7.98 -22.55
CA GLY A 15 -17.34 7.34 -22.54
C GLY A 15 -17.37 5.92 -23.09
N GLU A 16 -16.21 5.25 -23.15
CA GLU A 16 -16.15 3.81 -23.39
C GLU A 16 -16.81 3.04 -22.23
N GLY A 17 -17.32 1.84 -22.49
CA GLY A 17 -17.93 0.99 -21.46
C GLY A 17 -16.92 0.62 -20.36
N PRO A 18 -17.38 0.31 -19.13
CA PRO A 18 -16.50 -0.08 -18.03
C PRO A 18 -15.77 -1.40 -18.30
N THR A 19 -14.48 -1.44 -18.01
CA THR A 19 -13.75 -2.69 -17.73
C THR A 19 -14.09 -3.10 -16.30
N TRP A 20 -14.85 -4.18 -16.15
CA TRP A 20 -15.23 -4.73 -14.84
C TRP A 20 -14.16 -5.70 -14.32
N PHE A 21 -13.85 -5.60 -13.03
CA PHE A 21 -13.02 -6.55 -12.30
C PHE A 21 -13.88 -7.35 -11.34
N ASP A 22 -14.02 -8.65 -11.59
CA ASP A 22 -14.64 -9.56 -10.62
C ASP A 22 -13.62 -9.96 -9.55
N LEU A 23 -13.77 -9.35 -8.38
CA LEU A 23 -12.93 -9.64 -7.22
C LEU A 23 -13.49 -10.81 -6.39
N THR A 24 -14.74 -11.21 -6.61
CA THR A 24 -15.43 -12.15 -5.74
C THR A 24 -14.96 -13.59 -5.92
N GLU A 25 -14.53 -13.94 -7.12
CA GLU A 25 -13.93 -15.26 -7.41
C GLU A 25 -12.63 -15.48 -6.63
N SER A 26 -11.79 -14.44 -6.52
CA SER A 26 -10.47 -14.52 -5.86
C SER A 26 -10.51 -14.22 -4.36
N TYR A 27 -11.46 -13.40 -3.89
CA TYR A 27 -11.45 -12.83 -2.54
C TYR A 27 -12.75 -13.06 -1.76
N GLY A 28 -13.71 -13.79 -2.33
CA GLY A 28 -15.01 -14.04 -1.72
C GLY A 28 -15.96 -12.86 -1.82
N GLN A 29 -17.12 -12.96 -1.16
CA GLN A 29 -18.16 -11.92 -1.26
C GLN A 29 -18.16 -10.90 -0.12
N ASP A 30 -17.39 -11.13 0.96
CA ASP A 30 -17.34 -10.24 2.14
C ASP A 30 -15.92 -9.71 2.37
N PHE A 31 -15.63 -8.58 1.75
CA PHE A 31 -14.39 -7.84 1.87
C PHE A 31 -14.65 -6.33 1.78
N TYR A 32 -13.66 -5.53 2.16
CA TYR A 32 -13.66 -4.08 2.01
C TYR A 32 -12.65 -3.65 0.93
N LEU A 33 -12.96 -2.56 0.21
CA LEU A 33 -12.05 -1.88 -0.72
C LEU A 33 -11.60 -0.53 -0.16
N PRO A 34 -10.68 -0.50 0.83
CA PRO A 34 -10.39 0.74 1.54
C PRO A 34 -9.65 1.78 0.69
N ARG A 35 -8.84 1.39 -0.31
CA ARG A 35 -8.03 2.31 -1.11
C ARG A 35 -7.89 1.86 -2.55
N VAL A 36 -7.78 2.85 -3.43
CA VAL A 36 -7.51 2.71 -4.86
C VAL A 36 -6.47 3.77 -5.24
N LYS A 37 -5.42 3.40 -5.95
CA LYS A 37 -4.40 4.34 -6.42
C LYS A 37 -3.88 3.96 -7.80
N TRP A 38 -3.79 4.94 -8.69
CA TRP A 38 -3.19 4.77 -10.02
C TRP A 38 -1.66 4.73 -9.93
N LEU A 39 -1.07 3.91 -10.81
CA LEU A 39 0.37 3.88 -11.06
C LEU A 39 0.71 4.69 -12.32
N PRO A 40 1.99 5.11 -12.49
CA PRO A 40 2.42 5.86 -13.67
C PRO A 40 2.22 5.14 -15.01
N ASP A 41 2.15 3.82 -15.01
CA ASP A 41 1.96 2.99 -16.21
C ASP A 41 0.48 2.71 -16.56
N ASN A 42 -0.45 3.46 -15.96
CA ASN A 42 -1.90 3.31 -16.12
C ASN A 42 -2.48 1.98 -15.62
N SER A 43 -1.72 1.19 -14.87
CA SER A 43 -2.32 0.20 -13.96
C SER A 43 -2.79 0.90 -12.68
N LEU A 44 -3.56 0.20 -11.86
CA LEU A 44 -3.96 0.68 -10.53
C LEU A 44 -3.71 -0.40 -9.49
N VAL A 45 -3.40 0.01 -8.26
CA VAL A 45 -3.35 -0.86 -7.09
C VAL A 45 -4.56 -0.57 -6.22
N ILE A 46 -5.27 -1.63 -5.88
CA ILE A 46 -6.35 -1.63 -4.90
C ILE A 46 -5.91 -2.34 -3.63
N GLN A 47 -6.53 -1.98 -2.52
CA GLN A 47 -6.45 -2.72 -1.28
C GLN A 47 -7.72 -3.56 -1.12
N ILE A 48 -7.56 -4.82 -0.76
CA ILE A 48 -8.65 -5.72 -0.39
C ILE A 48 -8.43 -6.14 1.05
N GLN A 49 -9.31 -5.72 1.95
CA GLN A 49 -9.26 -6.10 3.36
C GLN A 49 -10.32 -7.15 3.65
N ASN A 50 -9.92 -8.26 4.28
CA ASN A 50 -10.87 -9.30 4.65
C ASN A 50 -11.84 -8.84 5.75
N ARG A 51 -12.98 -9.52 5.88
CA ARG A 51 -14.01 -9.16 6.88
C ARG A 51 -13.50 -9.09 8.32
N PRO A 52 -12.65 -10.02 8.82
CA PRO A 52 -12.05 -9.92 10.15
C PRO A 52 -11.02 -8.81 10.31
N GLN A 53 -10.63 -8.13 9.23
CA GLN A 53 -9.60 -7.08 9.20
C GLN A 53 -8.21 -7.54 9.61
N THR A 54 -7.91 -8.84 9.45
CA THR A 54 -6.61 -9.45 9.79
C THR A 54 -5.66 -9.55 8.59
N GLU A 55 -6.15 -9.28 7.38
CA GLU A 55 -5.37 -9.34 6.15
C GLU A 55 -5.75 -8.19 5.21
N VAL A 56 -4.74 -7.56 4.61
CA VAL A 56 -4.88 -6.63 3.49
C VAL A 56 -4.04 -7.13 2.33
N LYS A 57 -4.65 -7.30 1.15
CA LYS A 57 -3.94 -7.61 -0.09
C LYS A 57 -3.81 -6.35 -0.94
N LEU A 58 -2.62 -6.10 -1.46
CA LEU A 58 -2.42 -5.15 -2.56
C LEU A 58 -2.58 -5.92 -3.87
N VAL A 59 -3.57 -5.52 -4.66
CA VAL A 59 -3.88 -6.15 -5.94
C VAL A 59 -3.70 -5.13 -7.03
N ARG A 60 -2.81 -5.42 -7.97
CA ARG A 60 -2.57 -4.62 -9.16
C ARG A 60 -3.54 -5.05 -10.26
N LEU A 61 -4.21 -4.09 -10.87
CA LEU A 61 -5.21 -4.29 -11.93
C LEU A 61 -4.72 -3.63 -13.21
N PHE A 62 -5.01 -4.26 -14.34
CA PHE A 62 -4.62 -3.80 -15.67
C PHE A 62 -5.90 -3.53 -16.49
N PRO A 63 -6.37 -2.27 -16.56
CA PRO A 63 -7.61 -1.93 -17.25
C PRO A 63 -7.61 -2.24 -18.75
N GLN A 64 -6.43 -2.36 -19.36
CA GLN A 64 -6.25 -2.58 -20.79
C GLN A 64 -6.67 -3.99 -21.23
N ASP A 65 -6.43 -4.99 -20.38
CA ASP A 65 -6.73 -6.41 -20.67
C ASP A 65 -7.67 -7.06 -19.63
N GLY A 66 -8.05 -6.32 -18.58
CA GLY A 66 -8.94 -6.80 -17.52
C GLY A 66 -8.27 -7.75 -16.53
N THR A 67 -6.95 -7.93 -16.59
CA THR A 67 -6.23 -8.86 -15.70
C THR A 67 -5.91 -8.24 -14.34
N SER A 68 -5.68 -9.10 -13.35
CA SER A 68 -5.26 -8.68 -12.01
C SER A 68 -4.19 -9.60 -11.42
N LYS A 69 -3.38 -9.06 -10.52
CA LYS A 69 -2.32 -9.78 -9.81
C LYS A 69 -2.20 -9.29 -8.37
N SER A 70 -2.22 -10.20 -7.41
CA SER A 70 -1.85 -9.89 -6.02
C SER A 70 -0.34 -9.66 -5.96
N ILE A 71 0.08 -8.47 -5.50
CA ILE A 71 1.49 -8.08 -5.42
C ILE A 71 2.01 -8.03 -3.97
N LEU A 72 1.15 -7.91 -2.97
CA LEU A 72 1.57 -7.96 -1.57
C LEU A 72 0.42 -8.45 -0.70
N VAL A 73 0.76 -9.19 0.36
CA VAL A 73 -0.18 -9.59 1.42
C VAL A 73 0.37 -9.12 2.75
N GLU A 74 -0.36 -8.21 3.40
CA GLU A 74 -0.11 -7.75 4.76
C GLU A 74 -1.00 -8.52 5.72
N LYS A 75 -0.43 -9.02 6.81
CA LYS A 75 -1.15 -9.77 7.84
C LYS A 75 -0.87 -9.20 9.20
N SER A 76 -1.90 -9.15 10.04
CA SER A 76 -1.73 -8.84 11.45
C SER A 76 -1.09 -10.01 12.20
N SER A 77 -0.57 -9.72 13.40
CA SER A 77 -0.27 -10.76 14.39
C SER A 77 -1.54 -11.52 14.82
N PRO A 78 -1.42 -12.73 15.41
CA PRO A 78 -2.55 -13.43 16.00
C PRO A 78 -3.26 -12.56 17.03
N HIS A 79 -4.60 -12.50 16.96
CA HIS A 79 -5.47 -11.68 17.83
C HIS A 79 -5.35 -10.14 17.66
N ALA A 80 -4.75 -9.68 16.56
CA ALA A 80 -4.73 -8.27 16.17
C ALA A 80 -5.52 -8.04 14.86
N TRP A 81 -5.51 -6.80 14.38
CA TRP A 81 -6.04 -6.38 13.07
C TRP A 81 -4.97 -5.60 12.30
N VAL A 82 -5.17 -5.39 11.00
CA VAL A 82 -4.32 -4.55 10.15
C VAL A 82 -4.82 -3.11 10.22
N ASN A 83 -3.99 -2.20 10.72
CA ASN A 83 -4.28 -0.77 10.71
C ASN A 83 -4.17 -0.22 9.29
N LEU A 84 -5.24 0.42 8.79
CA LEU A 84 -5.22 1.06 7.48
C LEU A 84 -4.47 2.41 7.53
N HIS A 85 -3.65 2.67 6.52
CA HIS A 85 -2.92 3.93 6.36
C HIS A 85 -2.91 4.39 4.90
N ASN A 86 -2.42 5.61 4.66
CA ASN A 86 -2.39 6.24 3.33
C ASN A 86 -1.00 6.22 2.65
N MET A 87 0.00 5.61 3.29
CA MET A 87 1.41 5.65 2.87
C MET A 87 1.79 4.80 1.65
N PHE A 88 0.85 4.13 0.96
CA PHE A 88 1.16 3.48 -0.31
C PHE A 88 1.61 4.53 -1.34
N THR A 89 2.89 4.51 -1.72
CA THR A 89 3.51 5.57 -2.52
C THR A 89 4.26 4.97 -3.71
N PRO A 90 3.66 4.95 -4.91
CA PRO A 90 4.36 4.51 -6.12
C PRO A 90 5.41 5.53 -6.55
N LEU A 91 6.56 5.04 -7.01
CA LEU A 91 7.64 5.85 -7.54
C LEU A 91 7.45 6.08 -9.05
N LYS A 92 7.88 7.24 -9.54
CA LYS A 92 7.76 7.63 -10.96
C LYS A 92 9.01 7.28 -11.77
N LYS A 93 10.19 7.25 -11.14
CA LYS A 93 11.48 7.00 -11.78
C LYS A 93 11.94 5.55 -11.67
N ALA A 94 11.22 4.72 -10.93
CA ALA A 94 11.49 3.29 -10.77
C ALA A 94 10.17 2.52 -10.70
N GLU A 95 10.17 1.26 -11.15
CA GLU A 95 9.04 0.34 -11.03
C GLU A 95 8.92 -0.21 -9.60
N CYS A 96 8.83 0.69 -8.63
CA CYS A 96 8.81 0.40 -7.20
C CYS A 96 7.76 1.23 -6.47
N PHE A 97 7.30 0.76 -5.33
CA PHE A 97 6.43 1.49 -4.40
C PHE A 97 6.92 1.36 -2.97
N ILE A 98 6.60 2.36 -2.15
CA ILE A 98 6.75 2.31 -0.71
C ILE A 98 5.46 1.79 -0.09
N TRP A 99 5.59 0.86 0.85
CA TRP A 99 4.51 0.35 1.69
C TRP A 99 4.92 0.45 3.16
N ALA A 100 3.97 0.76 4.04
CA ALA A 100 4.21 0.74 5.47
C ALA A 100 3.65 -0.56 6.05
N SER A 101 4.34 -1.16 7.01
CA SER A 101 3.93 -2.43 7.62
C SER A 101 4.34 -2.47 9.08
N GLU A 102 3.50 -3.09 9.90
CA GLU A 102 3.72 -3.33 11.33
C GLU A 102 4.41 -4.68 11.58
N ARG A 103 4.95 -5.34 10.55
CA ARG A 103 5.53 -6.70 10.62
C ARG A 103 6.67 -6.87 11.63
N THR A 104 7.30 -5.78 12.04
CA THR A 104 8.39 -5.78 13.04
C THR A 104 7.89 -5.40 14.45
N GLY A 105 6.58 -5.27 14.64
CA GLY A 105 5.95 -4.77 15.87
C GLY A 105 5.74 -3.26 15.88
N TYR A 106 6.36 -2.53 14.96
CA TYR A 106 6.17 -1.08 14.75
C TYR A 106 5.95 -0.79 13.26
N GLN A 107 5.19 0.27 12.96
CA GLN A 107 4.93 0.66 11.58
C GLN A 107 6.18 1.26 10.94
N HIS A 108 6.73 0.58 9.94
CA HIS A 108 7.93 1.01 9.21
C HIS A 108 7.74 1.00 7.71
N LEU A 109 8.60 1.74 7.00
CA LEU A 109 8.59 1.85 5.55
C LEU A 109 9.45 0.77 4.88
N PHE A 110 8.91 0.19 3.83
CA PHE A 110 9.53 -0.84 3.01
C PHE A 110 9.38 -0.47 1.54
N LEU A 111 10.43 -0.70 0.77
CA LEU A 111 10.44 -0.51 -0.68
C LEU A 111 10.23 -1.86 -1.36
N TYR A 112 9.25 -1.92 -2.26
CA TYR A 112 8.91 -3.09 -3.06
C TYR A 112 8.99 -2.76 -4.54
N SER A 113 9.29 -3.75 -5.38
CA SER A 113 9.07 -3.66 -6.82
C SER A 113 7.61 -3.88 -7.17
N TYR A 114 7.19 -3.44 -8.35
CA TYR A 114 5.81 -3.55 -8.84
C TYR A 114 5.31 -4.98 -9.04
N ASP A 115 6.20 -5.97 -9.02
CA ASP A 115 5.87 -7.40 -9.04
C ASP A 115 5.61 -7.99 -7.64
N GLY A 116 5.90 -7.23 -6.57
CA GLY A 116 5.72 -7.63 -5.18
C GLY A 116 6.99 -8.03 -4.44
N ALA A 117 8.15 -8.04 -5.09
CA ALA A 117 9.39 -8.41 -4.41
C ALA A 117 9.84 -7.31 -3.44
N LEU A 118 10.21 -7.70 -2.22
CA LEU A 118 10.80 -6.78 -1.25
C LEU A 118 12.20 -6.37 -1.75
N VAL A 119 12.38 -5.08 -2.01
CA VAL A 119 13.67 -4.52 -2.44
C VAL A 119 14.54 -4.21 -1.23
N ARG A 120 13.99 -3.52 -0.21
CA ARG A 120 14.65 -3.25 1.08
C ARG A 120 13.71 -2.64 2.11
N GLN A 121 14.08 -2.72 3.38
CA GLN A 121 13.51 -1.94 4.47
C GLN A 121 14.16 -0.56 4.51
N LEU A 122 13.36 0.50 4.69
CA LEU A 122 13.83 1.89 4.71
C LEU A 122 14.00 2.41 6.14
N THR A 123 13.11 2.03 7.06
CA THR A 123 13.16 2.45 8.48
C THR A 123 13.07 1.25 9.41
N GLU A 124 13.66 1.34 10.60
CA GLU A 124 13.64 0.29 11.61
C GLU A 124 13.84 0.85 13.03
N GLY A 125 13.48 0.07 14.04
CA GLY A 125 13.70 0.39 15.45
C GLY A 125 12.45 0.20 16.32
N GLU A 126 12.54 0.63 17.58
CA GLU A 126 11.43 0.57 18.54
C GLU A 126 10.59 1.86 18.53
N TRP A 127 10.12 2.25 17.36
CA TRP A 127 9.34 3.47 17.12
C TRP A 127 8.53 3.34 15.83
N MET A 128 7.49 4.14 15.62
CA MET A 128 6.63 4.03 14.45
C MET A 128 6.69 5.24 13.53
N VAL A 129 6.64 4.96 12.23
CA VAL A 129 6.33 5.92 11.17
C VAL A 129 4.82 6.13 11.17
N GLU A 130 4.38 7.38 11.22
CA GLU A 130 2.96 7.72 11.21
C GLU A 130 2.46 8.09 9.81
N ASP A 131 3.26 8.83 9.04
CA ASP A 131 2.86 9.32 7.72
C ASP A 131 4.06 9.66 6.83
N ILE A 132 3.92 9.46 5.51
CA ILE A 132 4.89 9.94 4.51
C ILE A 132 4.45 11.33 4.07
N LYS A 133 5.34 12.32 4.19
CA LYS A 133 5.08 13.70 3.76
C LYS A 133 5.50 13.96 2.33
N SER A 134 6.62 13.37 1.89
CA SER A 134 7.10 13.53 0.51
C SER A 134 8.10 12.44 0.14
N VAL A 135 8.24 12.18 -1.15
CA VAL A 135 9.34 11.39 -1.72
C VAL A 135 10.02 12.25 -2.78
N ASP A 136 11.26 12.64 -2.53
CA ASP A 136 12.11 13.29 -3.52
C ASP A 136 12.92 12.22 -4.26
N GLU A 137 12.41 11.80 -5.41
CA GLU A 137 13.07 10.80 -6.26
C GLU A 137 14.30 11.35 -7.00
N ALA A 138 14.53 12.67 -7.02
CA ALA A 138 15.76 13.24 -7.57
C ALA A 138 16.89 13.18 -6.54
N ALA A 139 16.60 13.55 -5.29
CA ALA A 139 17.54 13.43 -4.18
C ALA A 139 17.66 11.99 -3.64
N GLY A 140 16.68 11.13 -3.95
CA GLY A 140 16.62 9.76 -3.45
C GLY A 140 16.25 9.71 -1.97
N VAL A 141 15.31 10.53 -1.50
CA VAL A 141 14.97 10.71 -0.07
C VAL A 141 13.47 10.58 0.17
N VAL A 142 13.10 9.93 1.27
CA VAL A 142 11.73 9.87 1.80
C VAL A 142 11.66 10.74 3.05
N TYR A 143 10.72 11.69 3.06
CA TYR A 143 10.39 12.51 4.22
C TYR A 143 9.15 11.97 4.90
N PHE A 144 9.23 11.72 6.20
CA PHE A 144 8.15 11.09 6.98
C PHE A 144 8.06 11.66 8.39
N VAL A 145 6.89 11.52 9.01
CA VAL A 145 6.69 11.82 10.43
C VAL A 145 6.70 10.53 11.22
N GLY A 146 7.32 10.54 12.40
CA GLY A 146 7.35 9.39 13.30
C GLY A 146 7.67 9.76 14.75
N THR A 147 7.79 8.72 15.58
CA THR A 147 7.96 8.84 17.04
C THR A 147 9.35 8.44 17.52
N LYS A 148 10.37 8.54 16.65
CA LYS A 148 11.71 7.99 16.91
C LYS A 148 12.37 8.57 18.17
N ASP A 149 12.31 9.89 18.35
CA ASP A 149 12.96 10.55 19.48
C ASP A 149 12.16 10.40 20.78
N SER A 150 10.82 10.33 20.69
CA SER A 150 9.92 10.11 21.82
C SER A 150 8.53 9.73 21.35
N TRP A 151 7.91 8.77 22.04
CA TRP A 151 6.48 8.40 21.90
C TRP A 151 5.50 9.54 22.27
N LEU A 152 5.97 10.60 22.95
CA LEU A 152 5.16 11.78 23.29
C LEU A 152 5.20 12.86 22.20
N GLU A 153 6.08 12.73 21.22
CA GLU A 153 6.35 13.77 20.23
C GLU A 153 6.30 13.21 18.81
N ARG A 154 6.10 14.12 17.85
CA ARG A 154 6.09 13.79 16.42
C ARG A 154 7.06 14.72 15.73
N HIS A 155 8.06 14.14 15.08
CA HIS A 155 9.07 14.91 14.36
C HIS A 155 9.10 14.52 12.90
N LEU A 156 9.62 15.42 12.07
CA LEU A 156 9.89 15.18 10.67
C LEU A 156 11.30 14.57 10.52
N TYR A 157 11.38 13.45 9.81
CA TYR A 157 12.63 12.75 9.52
C TYR A 157 12.79 12.58 8.01
N ALA A 158 14.00 12.20 7.62
CA ALA A 158 14.35 11.88 6.25
C ALA A 158 15.18 10.59 6.23
N VAL A 159 14.95 9.73 5.23
CA VAL A 159 15.77 8.53 5.00
C VAL A 159 16.06 8.34 3.51
N PRO A 160 17.25 7.87 3.13
CA PRO A 160 17.54 7.58 1.73
C PRO A 160 16.65 6.43 1.20
N LEU A 161 16.14 6.55 -0.03
CA LEU A 161 15.52 5.44 -0.78
C LEU A 161 16.48 4.27 -1.00
N ALA A 162 17.79 4.55 -0.99
CA ALA A 162 18.82 3.52 -1.02
C ALA A 162 18.86 2.67 0.26
N GLY A 163 18.16 3.07 1.33
CA GLY A 163 18.32 2.52 2.67
C GLY A 163 19.53 3.13 3.39
N GLY A 164 19.92 2.54 4.52
CA GLY A 164 21.06 3.02 5.33
C GLY A 164 20.70 3.42 6.76
N GLY A 165 19.47 3.13 7.21
CA GLY A 165 19.00 3.42 8.57
C GLY A 165 18.65 4.90 8.75
N ALA A 166 17.49 5.16 9.34
CA ALA A 166 17.18 6.45 9.93
C ALA A 166 17.50 6.36 11.41
#